data_AF-A0A1G2ZG04-F1
#
_entry.id   AF-A0A1G2ZG04-F1
#
_cell.length_a   1.000
_cell.length_b   1.000
_cell.length_c   1.000
_cell.angle_alpha   90.00
_cell.angle_beta   90.00
_cell.angle_gamma   90.00
#
_symmetry.space_group_name_H-M   'P 1'
#
loop_
_entity.id
_entity.type
_entity.pdbx_description
1 polymer ?
#
loop_
_entity_poly.entity_id
_entity_poly.type
_entity_poly.pdbx_seq_one_letter_code
_entity_poly.pdbx_strand_id
1 'polypeptide(L)'
;MRELVAQKLRDSHGDNWWDTKVTATIRSKVEARKTQEQKNKWHQPRSKANINYTDFGDMPGIILNNWTDFEDLFDSQEWVKSRFGEMEKSRNVIAHNNVLEDAEIDRIRLYLQDWARIVGL
;
A
#
# COMPACT_ATOMS: atom_id res chain seq x y z
N MET A 1 3.34 -4.08 5.01
CA MET A 1 2.23 -4.03 4.03
C MET A 1 2.69 -4.24 2.58
N ARG A 2 3.51 -3.36 1.99
CA ARG A 2 4.00 -3.54 0.60
C ARG A 2 4.64 -4.89 0.35
N GLU A 3 5.51 -5.30 1.26
CA GLU A 3 6.18 -6.59 1.22
C GLU A 3 5.20 -7.76 1.23
N LEU A 4 4.19 -7.73 2.11
CA LEU A 4 3.13 -8.73 2.15
C LEU A 4 2.38 -8.83 0.80
N VAL A 5 2.00 -7.69 0.22
CA VAL A 5 1.32 -7.66 -1.09
C VAL A 5 2.23 -8.15 -2.22
N ALA A 6 3.50 -7.74 -2.20
CA ALA A 6 4.50 -8.18 -3.16
C ALA A 6 4.70 -9.69 -3.10
N GLN A 7 4.83 -10.22 -1.89
CA GLN A 7 5.06 -11.64 -1.64
C GLN A 7 3.86 -12.48 -2.10
N LYS A 8 2.65 -12.12 -1.67
CA LYS A 8 1.42 -12.84 -2.06
C LYS A 8 1.24 -12.87 -3.58
N LEU A 9 1.42 -11.74 -4.28
CA LEU A 9 1.28 -11.69 -5.73
C LEU A 9 2.42 -12.41 -6.46
N ARG A 10 3.64 -12.38 -5.92
CA ARG A 10 4.77 -13.13 -6.47
C ARG A 10 4.55 -14.64 -6.32
N ASP A 11 4.01 -15.08 -5.19
CA ASP A 11 3.73 -16.50 -4.94
C ASP A 11 2.62 -17.02 -5.86
N SER A 12 1.56 -16.24 -6.09
CA SER A 12 0.45 -16.61 -6.98
C SER A 12 0.78 -16.50 -8.48
N HIS A 13 1.55 -15.49 -8.89
CA HIS A 13 1.68 -15.11 -10.32
C HIS A 13 3.13 -15.06 -10.84
N GLY A 14 4.11 -15.42 -10.01
CA GLY A 14 5.53 -15.42 -10.36
C GLY A 14 6.15 -14.02 -10.46
N ASP A 15 7.39 -13.93 -10.92
CA ASP A 15 8.17 -12.67 -10.93
C ASP A 15 7.57 -11.55 -11.81
N ASN A 16 6.76 -11.91 -12.81
CA ASN A 16 6.13 -10.96 -13.74
C ASN A 16 4.77 -10.44 -13.22
N TRP A 17 4.43 -10.68 -11.95
CA TRP A 17 3.17 -10.23 -11.35
C TRP A 17 2.98 -8.72 -11.47
N TRP A 18 4.06 -7.93 -11.39
CA TRP A 18 3.96 -6.46 -11.46
C TRP A 18 3.33 -6.01 -12.78
N ASP A 19 3.72 -6.62 -13.89
CA ASP A 19 3.27 -6.20 -15.22
C ASP A 19 1.88 -6.72 -15.60
N THR A 20 1.43 -7.76 -14.92
CA THR A 20 0.18 -8.48 -15.23
C THR A 20 -0.94 -8.18 -14.24
N LYS A 21 -0.61 -7.91 -12.97
CA LYS A 21 -1.57 -7.77 -11.86
C LYS A 21 -1.72 -6.33 -11.37
N VAL A 22 -0.81 -5.44 -11.73
CA VAL A 22 -0.91 -4.02 -11.40
C VAL A 22 -1.45 -3.22 -12.60
N THR A 23 -2.48 -2.42 -12.35
CA THR A 23 -3.12 -1.61 -13.40
C THR A 23 -2.15 -0.62 -14.04
N ALA A 24 -2.39 -0.32 -15.32
CA ALA A 24 -1.59 0.65 -16.06
C ALA A 24 -1.54 2.02 -15.35
N THR A 25 -2.64 2.46 -14.73
CA THR A 25 -2.69 3.72 -13.96
C THR A 25 -1.67 3.74 -12.83
N ILE A 26 -1.59 2.69 -12.02
CA ILE A 26 -0.64 2.62 -10.89
C ILE A 26 0.80 2.49 -11.42
N ARG A 27 1.02 1.67 -12.46
CA ARG A 27 2.33 1.54 -13.10
C ARG A 27 2.85 2.87 -13.65
N SER A 28 2.00 3.64 -14.34
CA SER A 28 2.38 4.97 -14.85
C SER A 28 2.76 5.95 -13.73
N LYS A 29 2.05 5.95 -12.60
CA LYS A 29 2.42 6.77 -11.44
C LYS A 29 3.80 6.37 -10.88
N VAL A 30 4.05 5.06 -10.77
CA VAL A 30 5.34 4.53 -10.30
C VAL A 30 6.48 4.92 -11.23
N GLU A 31 6.32 4.76 -12.54
CA GLU A 31 7.35 5.14 -13.51
C GLU A 31 7.61 6.66 -13.53
N ALA A 32 6.58 7.48 -13.36
CA ALA A 32 6.74 8.93 -13.22
C ALA A 32 7.59 9.28 -11.99
N ARG A 33 7.33 8.65 -10.84
CA ARG A 33 8.12 8.86 -9.60
C ARG A 33 9.57 8.39 -9.76
N LYS A 34 9.80 7.23 -10.39
CA LYS A 34 11.15 6.73 -10.70
C LYS A 34 11.91 7.68 -11.62
N THR A 35 11.25 8.18 -12.66
CA THR A 35 11.83 9.16 -13.60
C THR A 35 12.19 10.45 -12.89
N GLN A 36 11.34 10.94 -11.99
CA GLN A 36 11.62 12.13 -11.20
C GLN A 36 12.81 11.93 -10.25
N GLU A 37 12.91 10.77 -9.60
CA GLU A 37 14.04 10.42 -8.74
C GLU A 37 15.36 10.35 -9.54
N GLN A 38 15.35 9.74 -10.73
CA GLN A 38 16.53 9.65 -11.59
C GLN A 38 17.08 11.00 -12.04
N LYS A 39 16.21 12.04 -12.13
CA LYS A 39 16.66 13.41 -12.41
C LYS A 39 17.45 14.00 -11.23
N ASN A 40 17.18 13.53 -10.01
CA ASN A 40 17.79 14.01 -8.78
C ASN A 40 18.97 13.11 -8.36
N LYS A 41 19.99 12.98 -9.22
CA LYS A 41 21.13 12.05 -9.04
C LYS A 41 21.97 12.26 -7.77
N TRP A 42 21.81 13.39 -7.08
CA TRP A 42 22.48 13.69 -5.82
C TRP A 42 21.76 13.08 -4.61
N HIS A 43 20.56 12.53 -4.81
CA HIS A 43 19.80 11.79 -3.80
C HIS A 43 19.92 10.28 -4.00
N GLN A 44 19.92 9.55 -2.88
CA GLN A 44 19.90 8.10 -2.89
C GLN A 44 18.55 7.59 -3.44
N PRO A 45 18.55 6.57 -4.33
CA PRO A 45 17.31 6.00 -4.83
C PRO A 45 16.52 5.32 -3.72
N ARG A 46 15.20 5.46 -3.74
CA ARG A 46 14.27 4.93 -2.73
C ARG A 46 14.30 3.41 -2.66
N SER A 47 14.35 2.71 -3.80
CA SER A 47 14.45 1.26 -3.86
C SER A 47 14.70 0.74 -5.28
N LYS A 48 14.96 -0.57 -5.42
CA LYS A 48 14.99 -1.25 -6.72
C LYS A 48 13.62 -1.80 -7.15
N ALA A 49 12.76 -2.17 -6.20
CA ALA A 49 11.48 -2.82 -6.50
C ALA A 49 10.38 -1.80 -6.81
N ASN A 50 9.60 -2.02 -7.87
CA ASN A 50 8.54 -1.10 -8.31
C ASN A 50 7.47 -0.86 -7.23
N ILE A 51 7.12 -1.88 -6.45
CA ILE A 51 6.14 -1.74 -5.36
C ILE A 51 6.57 -0.74 -4.28
N ASN A 52 7.87 -0.43 -4.16
CA ASN A 52 8.35 0.55 -3.19
C ASN A 52 8.15 2.00 -3.66
N TYR A 53 7.76 2.20 -4.92
CA TYR A 53 7.39 3.50 -5.49
C TYR A 53 5.88 3.75 -5.53
N THR A 54 5.02 2.80 -5.12
CA THR A 54 3.58 3.08 -4.94
C THR A 54 3.39 4.10 -3.81
N ASP A 55 2.20 4.67 -3.63
CA ASP A 55 1.81 5.38 -2.41
C ASP A 55 0.85 4.55 -1.57
N PHE A 56 0.59 4.97 -0.33
CA PHE A 56 -0.35 4.26 0.55
C PHE A 56 -1.74 4.13 -0.09
N GLY A 57 -2.25 5.20 -0.70
CA GLY A 57 -3.52 5.19 -1.44
C GLY A 57 -3.54 4.32 -2.71
N ASP A 58 -2.40 3.89 -3.25
CA ASP A 58 -2.38 2.96 -4.40
C ASP A 58 -2.61 1.50 -3.95
N MET A 59 -2.30 1.16 -2.69
CA MET A 59 -2.39 -0.20 -2.14
C MET A 59 -3.78 -0.84 -2.23
N PRO A 60 -4.89 -0.19 -1.83
CA PRO A 60 -6.21 -0.80 -1.94
C PRO A 60 -6.56 -1.10 -3.40
N GLY A 61 -6.13 -0.27 -4.35
CA GLY A 61 -6.32 -0.55 -5.78
C GLY A 61 -5.61 -1.81 -6.25
N ILE A 62 -4.42 -2.12 -5.71
CA ILE A 62 -3.71 -3.37 -6.05
C ILE A 62 -4.41 -4.58 -5.44
N ILE A 63 -4.82 -4.50 -4.17
CA ILE A 63 -5.48 -5.59 -3.44
C ILE A 63 -6.82 -5.94 -4.09
N LEU A 64 -7.67 -4.93 -4.31
CA LEU A 64 -9.04 -5.15 -4.78
C LEU A 64 -9.10 -5.67 -6.23
N ASN A 65 -8.18 -5.22 -7.10
CA ASN A 65 -8.11 -5.74 -8.46
C ASN A 65 -7.65 -7.20 -8.54
N ASN A 66 -7.04 -7.71 -7.46
CA ASN A 66 -6.56 -9.08 -7.35
C ASN A 66 -7.25 -9.77 -6.17
N TRP A 67 -8.52 -9.48 -5.92
CA TRP A 67 -9.23 -9.89 -4.70
C TRP A 67 -9.16 -11.40 -4.43
N THR A 68 -9.24 -12.23 -5.46
CA THR A 68 -9.11 -13.69 -5.34
C THR A 68 -7.79 -14.15 -4.72
N ASP A 69 -6.73 -13.35 -4.83
CA ASP A 69 -5.45 -13.62 -4.19
C ASP A 69 -5.40 -13.15 -2.73
N PHE A 70 -6.39 -12.41 -2.25
CA PHE A 70 -6.38 -11.77 -0.93
C PHE A 70 -7.63 -12.08 -0.08
N GLU A 71 -8.62 -12.77 -0.62
CA GLU A 71 -9.87 -13.10 0.07
C GLU A 71 -9.69 -14.08 1.23
N ASP A 72 -8.60 -14.84 1.24
CA ASP A 72 -8.20 -15.68 2.38
C ASP A 72 -7.51 -14.87 3.49
N LEU A 73 -7.06 -13.65 3.16
CA LEU A 73 -6.36 -12.78 4.09
C LEU A 73 -7.28 -11.69 4.65
N PHE A 74 -8.22 -11.13 3.90
CA PHE A 74 -9.05 -10.01 4.39
C PHE A 74 -10.52 -10.38 4.48
N ASP A 75 -11.20 -9.82 5.49
CA ASP A 75 -12.63 -10.07 5.74
C ASP A 75 -13.52 -9.75 4.53
N SER A 76 -13.32 -8.57 3.91
CA SER A 76 -14.10 -8.12 2.75
C SER A 76 -13.41 -6.98 2.00
N GLN A 77 -13.81 -6.75 0.75
CA GLN A 77 -13.36 -5.61 -0.04
C GLN A 77 -13.74 -4.27 0.60
N GLU A 78 -14.94 -4.20 1.19
CA GLU A 78 -15.46 -3.02 1.88
C GLU A 78 -14.62 -2.69 3.11
N TRP A 79 -14.22 -3.71 3.88
CA TRP A 79 -13.32 -3.56 5.02
C TRP A 79 -11.98 -2.97 4.57
N VAL A 80 -11.37 -3.52 3.51
CA VAL A 80 -10.11 -2.99 2.96
C VAL A 80 -10.26 -1.53 2.53
N LYS A 81 -11.31 -1.20 1.75
CA LYS A 81 -11.58 0.18 1.31
C LYS A 81 -11.72 1.13 2.50
N SER A 82 -12.48 0.73 3.53
CA SER A 82 -12.71 1.53 4.73
C SER A 82 -11.41 1.78 5.49
N ARG A 83 -10.65 0.73 5.82
CA ARG A 83 -9.41 0.84 6.59
C ARG A 83 -8.35 1.68 5.89
N PHE A 84 -8.11 1.44 4.60
CA PHE A 84 -7.17 2.26 3.84
C PHE A 84 -7.65 3.72 3.70
N GLY A 85 -8.95 3.94 3.49
CA GLY A 85 -9.50 5.29 3.39
C GLY A 85 -9.36 6.10 4.69
N GLU A 86 -9.58 5.47 5.84
CA GLU A 86 -9.42 6.12 7.14
C GLU A 86 -7.96 6.38 7.48
N MET A 87 -7.07 5.40 7.28
CA MET A 87 -5.64 5.57 7.54
C MET A 87 -4.99 6.62 6.63
N GLU A 88 -5.43 6.74 5.37
CA GLU A 88 -4.90 7.78 4.47
C GLU A 88 -5.25 9.19 4.97
N LYS A 89 -6.42 9.39 5.60
CA LYS A 89 -6.77 10.69 6.21
C LYS A 89 -5.80 11.05 7.33
N SER A 90 -5.56 10.14 8.27
CA SER A 90 -4.62 10.39 9.37
C SER A 90 -3.18 10.58 8.86
N ARG A 91 -2.77 9.80 7.85
CA ARG A 91 -1.47 9.98 7.20
C ARG A 91 -1.33 11.37 6.59
N ASN A 92 -2.36 11.89 5.93
CA ASN A 92 -2.34 13.22 5.33
C ASN A 92 -2.16 14.32 6.39
N VAL A 93 -2.81 14.21 7.55
CA VAL A 93 -2.63 15.14 8.67
C VAL A 93 -1.16 15.17 9.11
N ILE A 94 -0.56 13.99 9.32
CA ILE A 94 0.87 13.87 9.69
C ILE A 94 1.79 14.44 8.60
N ALA A 95 1.50 14.17 7.32
CA ALA A 95 2.31 14.66 6.20
C ALA A 95 2.31 16.19 6.07
N HIS A 96 1.28 16.85 6.60
CA HIS A 96 1.21 18.31 6.70
C HIS A 96 1.77 18.86 8.03
N ASN A 97 2.56 18.05 8.77
CA ASN A 97 3.19 18.39 10.05
C ASN A 97 2.19 18.77 11.16
N ASN A 98 0.96 18.25 11.10
CA ASN A 98 -0.03 18.44 12.14
C ASN A 98 0.00 17.27 13.13
N VAL A 99 -0.47 17.53 14.36
CA VAL A 99 -0.61 16.53 15.41
C VAL A 99 -2.00 15.90 15.31
N LEU A 100 -2.06 14.57 15.44
CA LEU A 100 -3.32 13.84 15.53
C LEU A 100 -3.91 14.00 16.93
N GLU A 101 -5.24 14.11 17.02
CA GLU A 101 -5.94 14.04 18.30
C GLU A 101 -5.80 12.65 18.93
N ASP A 102 -5.82 12.56 20.25
CA ASP A 102 -5.69 11.29 20.98
C ASP A 102 -6.69 10.23 20.51
N ALA A 103 -7.93 10.64 20.23
CA ALA A 103 -8.97 9.76 19.70
C ALA A 103 -8.63 9.17 18.32
N GLU A 104 -7.92 9.90 17.46
CA GLU A 104 -7.45 9.38 16.18
C GLU A 104 -6.27 8.42 16.37
N ILE A 105 -5.36 8.72 17.30
CA ILE A 105 -4.25 7.82 17.65
C ILE A 105 -4.79 6.48 18.16
N ASP A 106 -5.78 6.51 19.05
CA ASP A 106 -6.41 5.29 19.58
C ASP A 106 -7.11 4.49 18.48
N ARG A 107 -7.75 5.16 17.53
CA ARG A 107 -8.35 4.49 16.37
C ARG A 107 -7.31 3.81 15.49
N ILE A 108 -6.18 4.46 15.23
CA ILE A 108 -5.06 3.85 14.47
C ILE A 108 -4.52 2.62 15.22
N ARG A 109 -4.39 2.69 16.55
CA ARG A 109 -3.97 1.54 17.36
C ARG A 109 -4.92 0.36 17.21
N LEU A 110 -6.23 0.60 17.28
CA LEU A 110 -7.23 -0.44 17.05
C LEU A 110 -7.11 -1.06 15.64
N TYR A 111 -6.88 -0.23 14.61
CA TYR A 111 -6.73 -0.73 13.24
C TYR A 111 -5.47 -1.56 13.05
N LEU A 112 -4.37 -1.19 13.72
CA LEU A 112 -3.15 -2.00 13.71
C LEU A 112 -3.33 -3.33 14.45
N GLN A 113 -4.11 -3.35 15.53
CA GLN A 113 -4.44 -4.60 16.25
C GLN A 113 -5.32 -5.52 15.42
N ASP A 114 -6.37 -4.98 14.77
CA ASP A 114 -7.20 -5.74 13.85
C ASP A 114 -6.37 -6.29 12.70
N TRP A 115 -5.47 -5.46 12.14
CA TRP A 115 -4.55 -5.88 11.10
C TRP A 115 -3.64 -7.03 11.55
N ALA A 116 -3.00 -6.92 12.71
CA ALA A 116 -2.11 -7.94 13.25
C ALA A 116 -2.82 -9.29 13.41
N ARG A 117 -4.05 -9.27 13.98
CA ARG A 117 -4.88 -10.47 14.13
C ARG A 117 -5.15 -11.15 12.78
N ILE A 118 -5.41 -10.36 11.75
CA ILE A 118 -5.73 -10.85 10.41
C ILE A 118 -4.49 -11.46 9.72
N VAL A 119 -3.33 -10.82 9.84
CA VAL A 119 -2.09 -11.30 9.19
C VAL A 119 -1.34 -12.37 10.00
N GLY A 120 -1.85 -12.75 11.17
CA GLY A 120 -1.25 -13.77 12.05
C GLY A 120 0.01 -13.29 12.80
N LEU A 121 0.08 -12.00 13.14
CA LEU A 121 1.12 -11.40 13.99
C LEU A 121 0.71 -11.33 15.47
#